data_AF-A0A7V4XE94-F1
#
_entry.id   AF-A0A7V4XE94-F1
#
_cell.length_a   1.000
_cell.length_b   1.000
_cell.length_c   1.000
_cell.angle_alpha   90.00
_cell.angle_beta   90.00
_cell.angle_gamma   90.00
#
_symmetry.space_group_name_H-M   'P 1'
#
loop_
_entity.id
_entity.type
_entity.pdbx_description
1 polymer ?
#
loop_
_entity_poly.entity_id
_entity_poly.type
_entity_poly.pdbx_seq_one_letter_code
_entity_poly.pdbx_strand_id
1 'polypeptide(L)'
;KMHENARHVSEGCFIAIDPTNGAIRAMVGSVNPNSQFNRCTQAGRQPGSSFKAFVYTAAIQAGMKPTDKILDEPKSFPAGNGKWWSPQNYDGKWHGWVTMERAVAQSINMPAIKTANKVGVKNVIKYAQLLGIHSPLEPYLPIAIGGVPGVHPIEMASAYSTFANGGIHVEPTAITRVTNSRGETIKDFESEGQQVIPESTNKMMDQMFRSVVMSAGGTGHTVRDVPEARGKTGTTNDDRDAWWIGYIPKKLVAAVWVGNDNNSPMSHAWGGTVCAPIWREFMLKAIPINDKIKESVQSENKPKKEDKPKTDQDKNASVDQNKPENGADVTTADGTDLVSRRICDESQLLATKRCPSWHTEKFVKGTEPTEYCNIHGGARSTTNNDTGGGSETAKPAATNVQYVTVTVCSETGLLASKNCPSVRKRVPIDEVPTQVCTKHDHLRE
;
A
#
# COMPACT_ATOMS: atom_id res chain seq x y z
N LYS A 1 19.64 16.17 17.59
CA LYS A 1 21.11 16.18 17.78
C LYS A 1 21.55 14.80 18.21
N MET A 2 22.47 14.17 17.48
CA MET A 2 23.11 12.94 17.95
C MET A 2 24.01 13.36 19.12
N HIS A 3 23.83 12.77 20.30
CA HIS A 3 24.76 13.01 21.42
C HIS A 3 26.05 12.23 21.14
N GLU A 4 26.82 12.70 20.14
CA GLU A 4 27.97 12.01 19.52
C GLU A 4 28.96 11.44 20.54
N ASN A 5 29.28 12.23 21.58
CA ASN A 5 30.27 11.84 22.59
C ASN A 5 29.82 10.74 23.56
N ALA A 6 28.52 10.57 23.79
CA ALA A 6 28.03 9.56 24.74
C ALA A 6 27.76 8.20 24.07
N ARG A 7 27.63 8.19 22.74
CA ARG A 7 27.21 7.01 21.98
C ARG A 7 28.25 6.47 21.00
N HIS A 8 29.42 7.14 20.88
CA HIS A 8 30.47 6.77 19.92
C HIS A 8 29.94 6.62 18.48
N VAL A 9 29.09 7.56 18.05
CA VAL A 9 28.53 7.60 16.69
C VAL A 9 28.95 8.90 16.05
N SER A 10 29.49 8.81 14.84
CA SER A 10 30.01 9.97 14.09
C SER A 10 29.24 10.27 12.82
N GLU A 11 28.51 9.30 12.25
CA GLU A 11 27.87 9.46 10.95
C GLU A 11 26.44 8.93 10.90
N GLY A 12 25.74 9.32 9.84
CA GLY A 12 24.38 8.90 9.58
C GLY A 12 23.93 9.21 8.16
N CYS A 13 22.80 8.62 7.80
CA CYS A 13 22.08 8.89 6.57
C CYS A 13 20.59 9.03 6.91
N PHE A 14 19.93 9.97 6.22
CA PHE A 14 18.48 10.08 6.18
C PHE A 14 18.02 10.13 4.73
N ILE A 15 17.04 9.32 4.35
CA ILE A 15 16.40 9.41 3.03
C ILE A 15 14.88 9.25 3.18
N ALA A 16 14.12 10.10 2.48
CA ALA A 16 12.67 10.01 2.40
C ALA A 16 12.21 9.91 0.94
N ILE A 17 11.29 8.98 0.68
CA ILE A 17 10.78 8.66 -0.66
C ILE A 17 9.25 8.71 -0.62
N ASP A 18 8.65 9.30 -1.65
CA ASP A 18 7.21 9.16 -1.91
C ASP A 18 6.95 7.77 -2.49
N PRO A 19 6.25 6.88 -1.76
CA PRO A 19 6.13 5.49 -2.16
C PRO A 19 5.25 5.32 -3.41
N THR A 20 4.49 6.33 -3.82
CA THR A 20 3.55 6.23 -4.94
C THR A 20 4.19 6.45 -6.31
N ASN A 21 5.33 7.14 -6.35
CA ASN A 21 6.03 7.53 -7.58
C ASN A 21 7.56 7.44 -7.48
N GLY A 22 8.10 6.94 -6.36
CA GLY A 22 9.55 6.80 -6.16
C GLY A 22 10.29 8.13 -5.99
N ALA A 23 9.62 9.28 -5.97
CA ALA A 23 10.30 10.57 -5.88
C ALA A 23 11.04 10.71 -4.54
N ILE A 24 12.35 10.94 -4.61
CA ILE A 24 13.17 11.23 -3.44
C ILE A 24 12.83 12.63 -2.95
N ARG A 25 12.18 12.72 -1.78
CA ARG A 25 11.71 13.98 -1.19
C ARG A 25 12.78 14.65 -0.32
N ALA A 26 13.65 13.87 0.28
CA ALA A 26 14.79 14.36 1.05
C ALA A 26 15.91 13.32 1.06
N MET A 27 17.16 13.78 1.03
CA MET A 27 18.33 12.94 1.22
C MET A 27 19.42 13.72 1.96
N VAL A 28 19.95 13.14 3.02
CA VAL A 28 21.06 13.67 3.82
C VAL A 28 22.08 12.56 3.97
N GLY A 29 23.19 12.65 3.23
CA GLY A 29 24.20 11.59 3.14
C GLY A 29 25.28 11.59 4.23
N SER A 30 25.32 12.59 5.09
CA SER A 30 26.30 12.72 6.18
C SER A 30 25.80 13.67 7.27
N VAL A 31 26.33 13.51 8.48
CA VAL A 31 26.20 14.50 9.55
C VAL A 31 27.02 15.75 9.23
N ASN A 32 28.16 15.59 8.56
CA ASN A 32 29.01 16.69 8.10
C ASN A 32 28.53 17.19 6.72
N PRO A 33 28.02 18.44 6.60
CA PRO A 33 27.54 18.98 5.34
C PRO A 33 28.62 19.13 4.26
N ASN A 34 29.89 19.11 4.65
CA ASN A 34 31.02 19.18 3.72
C ASN A 34 31.52 17.81 3.24
N SER A 35 30.93 16.71 3.74
CA SER A 35 31.32 15.37 3.30
C SER A 35 30.83 15.12 1.87
N GLN A 36 31.75 14.69 1.00
CA GLN A 36 31.43 14.29 -0.37
C GLN A 36 30.94 12.84 -0.46
N PHE A 37 31.12 12.04 0.60
CA PHE A 37 30.68 10.66 0.64
C PHE A 37 29.21 10.58 1.08
N ASN A 38 28.34 10.23 0.14
CA ASN A 38 26.91 10.08 0.36
C ASN A 38 26.59 8.68 0.87
N ARG A 39 26.44 8.55 2.20
CA ARG A 39 26.17 7.26 2.84
C ARG A 39 24.80 6.69 2.47
N CYS A 40 23.87 7.50 1.98
CA CYS A 40 22.57 6.99 1.54
C CYS A 40 22.64 6.14 0.27
N THR A 41 23.61 6.40 -0.60
CA THR A 41 23.72 5.75 -1.92
C THR A 41 25.02 4.97 -2.11
N GLN A 42 26.06 5.23 -1.30
CA GLN A 42 27.39 4.66 -1.50
C GLN A 42 27.86 3.75 -0.36
N ALA A 43 27.26 3.84 0.84
CA ALA A 43 27.69 3.03 1.98
C ALA A 43 26.88 1.73 2.04
N GLY A 44 27.54 0.60 1.76
CA GLY A 44 27.00 -0.72 2.08
C GLY A 44 27.10 -0.99 3.59
N ARG A 45 25.96 -1.12 4.26
CA ARG A 45 25.88 -1.26 5.72
C ARG A 45 25.01 -2.44 6.12
N GLN A 46 25.30 -3.10 7.24
CA GLN A 46 24.53 -4.28 7.63
C GLN A 46 23.13 -3.85 8.09
N PRO A 47 22.04 -4.34 7.47
CA PRO A 47 20.68 -3.92 7.80
C PRO A 47 20.20 -4.45 9.16
N GLY A 48 20.87 -5.49 9.68
CA GLY A 48 20.49 -6.18 10.91
C GLY A 48 19.03 -6.65 10.88
N SER A 49 18.35 -6.55 12.01
CA SER A 49 16.94 -6.97 12.16
C SER A 49 15.93 -6.30 11.22
N SER A 50 16.27 -5.22 10.51
CA SER A 50 15.39 -4.63 9.51
C SER A 50 15.21 -5.54 8.28
N PHE A 51 16.16 -6.45 8.04
CA PHE A 51 16.10 -7.45 6.98
C PHE A 51 15.02 -8.52 7.21
N LYS A 52 14.52 -8.68 8.45
CA LYS A 52 13.45 -9.62 8.78
C LYS A 52 12.16 -9.36 7.98
N ALA A 53 11.96 -8.15 7.48
CA ALA A 53 10.88 -7.82 6.54
C ALA A 53 10.81 -8.82 5.37
N PHE A 54 11.97 -9.14 4.77
CA PHE A 54 12.06 -10.03 3.63
C PHE A 54 11.80 -11.50 4.01
N VAL A 55 12.26 -11.91 5.19
CA VAL A 55 12.02 -13.25 5.74
C VAL A 55 10.53 -13.50 5.92
N TYR A 56 9.83 -12.57 6.57
CA TYR A 56 8.41 -12.74 6.86
C TYR A 56 7.52 -12.49 5.64
N THR A 57 7.96 -11.68 4.68
CA THR A 57 7.31 -11.59 3.37
C THR A 57 7.36 -12.93 2.64
N ALA A 58 8.54 -13.57 2.58
CA ALA A 58 8.68 -14.91 2.01
C ALA A 58 7.83 -15.96 2.76
N ALA A 59 7.71 -15.82 4.09
CA ALA A 59 6.87 -16.69 4.91
C ALA A 59 5.38 -16.59 4.58
N ILE A 60 4.86 -15.36 4.48
CA ILE A 60 3.46 -15.14 4.12
C ILE A 60 3.18 -15.64 2.70
N GLN A 61 4.11 -15.42 1.78
CA GLN A 61 4.02 -15.94 0.41
C GLN A 61 4.06 -17.46 0.34
N ALA A 62 4.73 -18.12 1.29
CA ALA A 62 4.70 -19.57 1.46
C ALA A 62 3.46 -20.07 2.23
N GLY A 63 2.46 -19.20 2.49
CA GLY A 63 1.18 -19.55 3.10
C GLY A 63 1.13 -19.43 4.64
N MET A 64 2.20 -18.95 5.28
CA MET A 64 2.17 -18.70 6.73
C MET A 64 1.33 -17.46 7.06
N LYS A 65 0.77 -17.42 8.27
CA LYS A 65 -0.05 -16.31 8.76
C LYS A 65 0.60 -15.59 9.94
N PRO A 66 0.30 -14.30 10.17
CA PRO A 66 0.80 -13.57 11.35
C PRO A 66 0.49 -14.24 12.70
N THR A 67 -0.61 -15.01 12.76
CA THR A 67 -1.06 -15.76 13.94
C THR A 67 -0.32 -17.08 14.16
N ASP A 68 0.43 -17.57 13.16
CA ASP A 68 1.15 -18.84 13.27
C ASP A 68 2.20 -18.75 14.37
N LYS A 69 2.30 -19.82 15.16
CA LYS A 69 3.24 -19.90 16.27
C LYS A 69 4.57 -20.49 15.81
N ILE A 70 5.65 -19.87 16.25
CA ILE A 70 7.03 -20.31 16.03
C ILE A 70 7.67 -20.47 17.41
N LEU A 71 8.29 -21.61 17.65
CA LEU A 71 8.94 -21.90 18.92
C LEU A 71 10.28 -21.16 19.01
N ASP A 72 10.42 -20.29 19.99
CA ASP A 72 11.66 -19.61 20.36
C ASP A 72 12.40 -20.40 21.46
N GLU A 73 13.41 -21.16 21.04
CA GLU A 73 14.22 -22.05 21.90
C GLU A 73 15.66 -22.14 21.35
N PRO A 74 16.64 -22.57 22.17
CA PRO A 74 18.00 -22.84 21.70
C PRO A 74 18.01 -23.83 20.54
N LYS A 75 18.59 -23.44 19.40
CA LYS A 75 18.81 -24.34 18.27
C LYS A 75 20.07 -23.94 17.50
N SER A 76 20.87 -24.95 17.18
CA SER A 76 22.06 -24.80 16.33
C SER A 76 21.74 -25.18 14.89
N PHE A 77 22.43 -24.54 13.95
CA PHE A 77 22.31 -24.76 12.52
C PHE A 77 23.69 -25.05 11.92
N PRO A 78 23.81 -25.83 10.83
CA PRO A 78 25.08 -25.99 10.13
C PRO A 78 25.57 -24.64 9.58
N ALA A 79 26.83 -24.29 9.85
CA ALA A 79 27.44 -23.04 9.39
C ALA A 79 28.06 -23.12 7.98
N GLY A 80 27.99 -24.29 7.33
CA GLY A 80 28.55 -24.52 5.99
C GLY A 80 30.06 -24.78 5.94
N ASN A 81 30.78 -24.59 7.04
CA ASN A 81 32.22 -24.85 7.18
C ASN A 81 32.53 -26.06 8.10
N GLY A 82 31.57 -26.98 8.22
CA GLY A 82 31.66 -28.11 9.16
C GLY A 82 31.45 -27.75 10.64
N LYS A 83 31.27 -26.47 10.98
CA LYS A 83 30.94 -26.02 12.34
C LYS A 83 29.44 -25.79 12.50
N TRP A 84 29.02 -25.68 13.76
CA TRP A 84 27.67 -25.28 14.15
C TRP A 84 27.61 -23.78 14.43
N TRP A 85 26.54 -23.14 13.99
CA TRP A 85 26.16 -21.79 14.34
C TRP A 85 25.01 -21.84 15.35
N SER A 86 25.23 -21.26 16.54
CA SER A 86 24.27 -21.25 17.66
C SER A 86 23.83 -19.82 17.96
N PRO A 87 22.88 -19.27 17.19
CA PRO A 87 22.39 -17.91 17.36
C PRO A 87 21.64 -17.70 18.69
N GLN A 88 21.63 -16.46 19.16
CA GLN A 88 20.91 -16.03 20.36
C GLN A 88 19.96 -14.87 20.07
N ASN A 89 18.96 -14.70 20.91
CA ASN A 89 18.15 -13.50 20.93
C ASN A 89 18.94 -12.35 21.56
N TYR A 90 18.67 -11.13 21.09
CA TYR A 90 19.36 -9.93 21.55
C TYR A 90 19.20 -9.70 23.07
N ASP A 91 18.05 -10.07 23.64
CA ASP A 91 17.76 -9.94 25.07
C ASP A 91 18.27 -11.12 25.93
N GLY A 92 18.93 -12.10 25.30
CA GLY A 92 19.44 -13.30 25.97
C GLY A 92 18.37 -14.26 26.48
N LYS A 93 17.09 -14.08 26.10
CA LYS A 93 15.97 -14.88 26.62
C LYS A 93 15.35 -15.78 25.56
N TRP A 94 14.61 -16.79 26.04
CA TRP A 94 13.81 -17.70 25.24
C TRP A 94 12.34 -17.53 25.59
N HIS A 95 11.51 -17.24 24.61
CA HIS A 95 10.12 -16.83 24.80
C HIS A 95 9.12 -17.98 24.62
N GLY A 96 9.59 -19.19 24.29
CA GLY A 96 8.73 -20.32 23.97
C GLY A 96 7.92 -20.05 22.71
N TRP A 97 6.65 -20.47 22.68
CA TRP A 97 5.79 -20.24 21.52
C TRP A 97 5.39 -18.76 21.39
N VAL A 98 5.82 -18.13 20.30
CA VAL A 98 5.43 -16.76 19.94
C VAL A 98 4.73 -16.75 18.58
N THR A 99 3.76 -15.85 18.39
CA THR A 99 3.19 -15.63 17.05
C THR A 99 4.22 -14.98 16.15
N MET A 100 4.09 -15.18 14.83
CA MET A 100 4.91 -14.48 13.84
C MET A 100 4.81 -12.96 14.01
N GLU A 101 3.61 -12.43 14.23
CA GLU A 101 3.38 -11.01 14.50
C GLU A 101 4.18 -10.51 15.72
N ARG A 102 4.14 -11.26 16.84
CA ARG A 102 4.93 -10.92 18.04
C ARG A 102 6.43 -10.98 17.75
N ALA A 103 6.88 -11.99 17.00
CA ALA A 103 8.28 -12.13 16.62
C ALA A 103 8.77 -10.95 15.76
N VAL A 104 7.93 -10.41 14.88
CA VAL A 104 8.21 -9.17 14.13
C VAL A 104 8.24 -7.97 15.07
N ALA A 105 7.20 -7.80 15.89
CA ALA A 105 7.03 -6.64 16.77
C ALA A 105 8.19 -6.48 17.78
N GLN A 106 8.56 -7.58 18.42
CA GLN A 106 9.64 -7.67 19.42
C GLN A 106 11.01 -7.99 18.79
N SER A 107 11.06 -8.18 17.47
CA SER A 107 12.28 -8.45 16.71
C SER A 107 13.08 -9.65 17.23
N ILE A 108 12.40 -10.76 17.55
CA ILE A 108 13.02 -11.98 18.10
C ILE A 108 13.85 -12.66 16.99
N ASN A 109 15.08 -13.08 17.28
CA ASN A 109 16.01 -13.59 16.26
C ASN A 109 15.66 -15.00 15.82
N MET A 110 15.42 -15.87 16.80
CA MET A 110 15.31 -17.31 16.55
C MET A 110 14.07 -17.72 15.76
N PRO A 111 12.88 -17.11 15.96
CA PRO A 111 11.76 -17.28 15.06
C PRO A 111 12.06 -16.86 13.61
N ALA A 112 12.79 -15.75 13.40
CA ALA A 112 13.17 -15.31 12.05
C ALA A 112 14.10 -16.32 11.37
N ILE A 113 15.10 -16.82 12.11
CA ILE A 113 16.06 -17.82 11.61
C ILE A 113 15.35 -19.13 11.27
N LYS A 114 14.49 -19.63 12.18
CA LYS A 114 13.68 -20.84 11.93
C LYS A 114 12.76 -20.66 10.72
N THR A 115 12.18 -19.46 10.56
CA THR A 115 11.32 -19.13 9.42
C THR A 115 12.11 -19.14 8.11
N ALA A 116 13.24 -18.45 8.04
CA ALA A 116 14.11 -18.44 6.86
C ALA A 116 14.60 -19.85 6.50
N ASN A 117 14.95 -20.66 7.50
CA ASN A 117 15.34 -22.06 7.30
C ASN A 117 14.19 -22.91 6.75
N LYS A 118 12.95 -22.65 7.19
CA LYS A 118 11.75 -23.37 6.73
C LYS A 118 11.36 -23.00 5.29
N VAL A 119 11.38 -21.71 4.95
CA VAL A 119 10.92 -21.22 3.63
C VAL A 119 12.03 -21.22 2.57
N GLY A 120 13.27 -21.41 2.99
CA GLY A 120 14.45 -21.43 2.12
C GLY A 120 15.03 -20.04 1.93
N VAL A 121 16.34 -19.91 2.16
CA VAL A 121 17.06 -18.64 2.06
C VAL A 121 16.99 -18.03 0.66
N LYS A 122 16.97 -18.86 -0.40
CA LYS A 122 16.80 -18.38 -1.78
C LYS A 122 15.48 -17.63 -1.99
N ASN A 123 14.40 -18.06 -1.34
CA ASN A 123 13.13 -17.35 -1.41
C ASN A 123 13.20 -16.01 -0.66
N VAL A 124 13.89 -15.96 0.48
CA VAL A 124 14.13 -14.69 1.19
C VAL A 124 14.87 -13.69 0.29
N ILE A 125 15.93 -14.15 -0.39
CA ILE A 125 16.70 -13.32 -1.34
C ILE A 125 15.83 -12.87 -2.51
N LYS A 126 15.05 -13.78 -3.10
CA LYS A 126 14.11 -13.45 -4.18
C LYS A 126 13.18 -12.30 -3.79
N TYR A 127 12.57 -12.35 -2.60
CA TYR A 127 11.68 -11.28 -2.17
C TYR A 127 12.44 -10.00 -1.80
N ALA A 128 13.64 -10.08 -1.23
CA ALA A 128 14.47 -8.89 -1.03
C ALA A 128 14.77 -8.17 -2.36
N GLN A 129 15.13 -8.92 -3.40
CA GLN A 129 15.41 -8.39 -4.74
C GLN A 129 14.16 -7.83 -5.42
N LEU A 130 13.04 -8.55 -5.38
CA LEU A 130 11.75 -8.06 -5.91
C LEU A 130 11.29 -6.77 -5.22
N LEU A 131 11.67 -6.57 -3.96
CA LEU A 131 11.34 -5.37 -3.21
C LEU A 131 12.33 -4.22 -3.47
N GLY A 132 13.41 -4.41 -4.22
CA GLY A 132 14.36 -3.33 -4.57
C GLY A 132 15.71 -3.36 -3.84
N ILE A 133 16.13 -4.52 -3.33
CA ILE A 133 17.51 -4.72 -2.90
C ILE A 133 18.34 -5.22 -4.09
N HIS A 134 19.28 -4.41 -4.58
CA HIS A 134 20.19 -4.78 -5.67
C HIS A 134 21.58 -5.19 -5.16
N SER A 135 21.94 -4.78 -3.94
CA SER A 135 23.17 -5.20 -3.28
C SER A 135 23.34 -6.73 -3.28
N PRO A 136 24.58 -7.25 -3.43
CA PRO A 136 24.83 -8.69 -3.48
C PRO A 136 24.34 -9.41 -2.21
N LEU A 137 23.55 -10.47 -2.39
CA LEU A 137 23.02 -11.30 -1.31
C LEU A 137 23.44 -12.76 -1.51
N GLU A 138 24.13 -13.31 -0.53
CA GLU A 138 24.56 -14.70 -0.52
C GLU A 138 23.58 -15.59 0.26
N PRO A 139 23.31 -16.83 -0.19
CA PRO A 139 22.25 -17.67 0.36
C PRO A 139 22.63 -18.40 1.67
N TYR A 140 23.20 -17.67 2.63
CA TYR A 140 23.53 -18.20 3.96
C TYR A 140 22.48 -17.82 5.00
N LEU A 141 22.14 -18.75 5.89
CA LEU A 141 21.08 -18.58 6.89
C LEU A 141 21.21 -17.31 7.79
N PRO A 142 22.42 -16.81 8.15
CA PRO A 142 22.56 -15.55 8.89
C PRO A 142 21.90 -14.33 8.25
N ILE A 143 21.60 -14.35 6.94
CA ILE A 143 20.81 -13.32 6.27
C ILE A 143 19.45 -13.09 6.94
N ALA A 144 18.89 -14.10 7.62
CA ALA A 144 17.60 -14.01 8.32
C ALA A 144 17.56 -12.92 9.40
N ILE A 145 18.72 -12.50 9.89
CA ILE A 145 18.90 -11.43 10.88
C ILE A 145 19.76 -10.28 10.34
N GLY A 146 19.92 -10.19 9.02
CA GLY A 146 20.69 -9.14 8.34
C GLY A 146 22.19 -9.38 8.26
N GLY A 147 22.65 -10.62 8.42
CA GLY A 147 24.05 -11.00 8.22
C GLY A 147 24.41 -11.05 6.73
N VAL A 148 24.62 -9.88 6.13
CA VAL A 148 25.03 -9.66 4.73
C VAL A 148 26.23 -8.70 4.67
N PRO A 149 27.02 -8.65 3.59
CA PRO A 149 28.14 -7.72 3.48
C PRO A 149 27.73 -6.25 3.66
N GLY A 150 26.58 -5.88 3.10
CA GLY A 150 25.96 -4.57 3.27
C GLY A 150 24.85 -4.33 2.26
N VAL A 151 23.92 -3.43 2.60
CA VAL A 151 22.92 -2.87 1.69
C VAL A 151 22.98 -1.34 1.76
N HIS A 152 22.61 -0.66 0.69
CA HIS A 152 22.58 0.80 0.68
C HIS A 152 21.30 1.30 1.37
N PRO A 153 21.35 2.40 2.15
CA PRO A 153 20.15 2.96 2.77
C PRO A 153 19.02 3.31 1.80
N ILE A 154 19.35 3.75 0.58
CA ILE A 154 18.37 4.01 -0.48
C ILE A 154 17.61 2.74 -0.88
N GLU A 155 18.26 1.58 -0.93
CA GLU A 155 17.62 0.30 -1.26
C GLU A 155 16.68 -0.14 -0.14
N MET A 156 17.08 0.05 1.13
CA MET A 156 16.22 -0.23 2.27
C MET A 156 14.99 0.69 2.31
N ALA A 157 15.15 1.98 1.97
CA ALA A 157 14.02 2.90 1.84
C ALA A 157 13.10 2.50 0.67
N SER A 158 13.70 2.16 -0.47
CA SER A 158 12.99 1.67 -1.67
C SER A 158 12.17 0.41 -1.35
N ALA A 159 12.76 -0.54 -0.65
CA ALA A 159 12.10 -1.77 -0.23
C ALA A 159 10.91 -1.55 0.68
N TYR A 160 11.03 -0.64 1.65
CA TYR A 160 9.91 -0.30 2.52
C TYR A 160 8.88 0.59 1.83
N SER A 161 9.25 1.29 0.75
CA SER A 161 8.31 2.03 -0.09
C SER A 161 7.27 1.10 -0.71
N THR A 162 7.67 -0.12 -1.09
CA THR A 162 6.75 -1.14 -1.61
C THR A 162 5.66 -1.50 -0.61
N PHE A 163 6.01 -1.66 0.67
CA PHE A 163 5.03 -1.92 1.72
C PHE A 163 4.07 -0.75 1.92
N ALA A 164 4.63 0.46 1.94
CA ALA A 164 3.87 1.71 2.01
C ALA A 164 2.94 1.92 0.79
N ASN A 165 3.26 1.30 -0.35
CA ASN A 165 2.51 1.42 -1.59
C ASN A 165 1.60 0.22 -1.90
N GLY A 166 1.27 -0.63 -0.94
CA GLY A 166 0.31 -1.71 -1.18
C GLY A 166 0.89 -2.92 -1.93
N GLY A 167 2.21 -3.08 -1.92
CA GLY A 167 2.91 -4.15 -2.65
C GLY A 167 3.35 -3.79 -4.07
N ILE A 168 3.18 -2.52 -4.46
CA ILE A 168 3.66 -1.96 -5.72
C ILE A 168 5.05 -1.35 -5.49
N HIS A 169 6.06 -1.88 -6.16
CA HIS A 169 7.41 -1.34 -6.14
C HIS A 169 7.55 -0.24 -7.19
N VAL A 170 8.22 0.86 -6.84
CA VAL A 170 8.55 1.96 -7.74
C VAL A 170 10.00 2.34 -7.48
N GLU A 171 10.80 2.40 -8.55
CA GLU A 171 12.22 2.74 -8.43
C GLU A 171 12.41 4.17 -7.92
N PRO A 172 13.36 4.41 -6.99
CA PRO A 172 13.64 5.75 -6.49
C PRO A 172 14.18 6.66 -7.61
N THR A 173 13.62 7.85 -7.75
CA THR A 173 14.06 8.84 -8.72
C THR A 173 14.35 10.20 -8.08
N ALA A 174 15.47 10.81 -8.49
CA ALA A 174 15.86 12.17 -8.13
C ALA A 174 15.51 13.19 -9.22
N ILE A 175 15.30 12.74 -10.46
CA ILE A 175 15.05 13.58 -11.63
C ILE A 175 13.71 13.18 -12.22
N THR A 176 12.73 14.08 -12.11
CA THR A 176 11.38 13.84 -12.65
C THR A 176 11.22 14.40 -14.06
N ARG A 177 11.92 15.49 -14.39
CA ARG A 177 11.85 16.12 -15.71
C ARG A 177 13.12 16.88 -16.04
N VAL A 178 13.50 16.86 -17.31
CA VAL A 178 14.58 17.68 -17.88
C VAL A 178 13.99 18.57 -18.96
N THR A 179 14.18 19.88 -18.84
CA THR A 179 13.72 20.89 -19.81
C THR A 179 14.89 21.66 -20.39
N ASN A 180 14.74 22.18 -21.61
CA ASN A 180 15.70 23.15 -22.14
C ASN A 180 15.44 24.57 -21.61
N SER A 181 16.26 25.54 -22.01
CA SER A 181 16.14 26.96 -21.61
C SER A 181 14.86 27.65 -22.11
N ARG A 182 14.14 27.05 -23.07
CA ARG A 182 12.86 27.54 -23.59
C ARG A 182 11.66 26.94 -22.86
N GLY A 183 11.89 26.07 -21.88
CA GLY A 183 10.83 25.34 -21.15
C GLY A 183 10.30 24.11 -21.89
N GLU A 184 10.90 23.72 -23.03
CA GLU A 184 10.50 22.52 -23.76
C GLU A 184 11.02 21.29 -23.01
N THR A 185 10.15 20.29 -22.80
CA THR A 185 10.52 19.05 -22.12
C THR A 185 11.39 18.20 -23.04
N ILE A 186 12.64 17.96 -22.61
CA ILE A 186 13.57 17.04 -23.27
C ILE A 186 13.27 15.61 -22.87
N LYS A 187 13.01 15.40 -21.57
CA LYS A 187 12.73 14.08 -21.01
C LYS A 187 11.81 14.22 -19.81
N ASP A 188 10.74 13.44 -19.80
CA ASP A 188 9.93 13.18 -18.62
C ASP A 188 10.28 11.80 -18.09
N PHE A 189 10.42 11.68 -16.77
CA PHE A 189 10.70 10.43 -16.08
C PHE A 189 9.43 10.03 -15.34
N GLU A 190 8.51 9.41 -16.07
CA GLU A 190 7.34 8.78 -15.46
C GLU A 190 7.78 7.52 -14.72
N SER A 191 7.38 7.42 -13.45
CA SER A 191 7.69 6.25 -12.64
C SER A 191 6.58 5.22 -12.81
N GLU A 192 6.88 4.12 -13.50
CA GLU A 192 5.99 2.97 -13.58
C GLU A 192 6.18 2.06 -12.37
N GLY A 193 5.08 1.75 -11.68
CA GLY A 193 5.09 0.83 -10.55
C GLY A 193 4.77 -0.60 -10.96
N GLN A 194 5.45 -1.57 -10.35
CA GLN A 194 5.19 -2.99 -10.56
C GLN A 194 4.61 -3.64 -9.28
N GLN A 195 3.50 -4.37 -9.40
CA GLN A 195 2.99 -5.20 -8.29
C GLN A 195 3.94 -6.39 -8.06
N VAL A 196 4.78 -6.34 -7.04
CA VAL A 196 5.81 -7.37 -6.76
C VAL A 196 5.42 -8.32 -5.63
N ILE A 197 4.50 -7.92 -4.75
CA ILE A 197 3.84 -8.80 -3.77
C ILE A 197 2.33 -8.56 -3.81
N PRO A 198 1.48 -9.58 -3.66
CA PRO A 198 0.02 -9.40 -3.62
C PRO A 198 -0.44 -8.48 -2.49
N GLU A 199 -1.54 -7.75 -2.71
CA GLU A 199 -2.13 -6.87 -1.70
C GLU A 199 -2.45 -7.61 -0.39
N SER A 200 -2.90 -8.87 -0.47
CA SER A 200 -3.17 -9.71 0.70
C SER A 200 -1.93 -9.95 1.56
N THR A 201 -0.77 -10.15 0.94
CA THR A 201 0.52 -10.27 1.63
C THR A 201 0.96 -8.94 2.20
N ASN A 202 0.80 -7.87 1.42
CA ASN A 202 1.13 -6.53 1.88
C ASN A 202 0.33 -6.13 3.12
N LYS A 203 -0.97 -6.45 3.15
CA LYS A 203 -1.86 -6.17 4.28
C LYS A 203 -1.40 -6.86 5.56
N MET A 204 -0.94 -8.11 5.46
CA MET A 204 -0.39 -8.85 6.61
C MET A 204 0.94 -8.24 7.08
N MET A 205 1.85 -7.90 6.16
CA MET A 205 3.10 -7.22 6.50
C MET A 205 2.87 -5.84 7.12
N ASP A 206 1.94 -5.04 6.57
CA ASP A 206 1.59 -3.72 7.10
C ASP A 206 1.09 -3.80 8.54
N GLN A 207 0.21 -4.77 8.83
CA GLN A 207 -0.27 -5.04 10.18
C GLN A 207 0.88 -5.43 11.12
N MET A 208 1.78 -6.32 10.70
CA MET A 208 2.92 -6.70 11.54
C MET A 208 3.89 -5.53 11.79
N PHE A 209 4.12 -4.65 10.81
CA PHE A 209 4.89 -3.42 11.01
C PHE A 209 4.19 -2.39 11.89
N ARG A 210 2.85 -2.35 11.87
CA ARG A 210 2.07 -1.56 12.83
C ARG A 210 2.27 -2.08 14.26
N SER A 211 2.34 -3.41 14.44
CA SER A 211 2.57 -4.04 15.73
C SER A 211 3.96 -3.77 16.30
N VAL A 212 4.98 -3.54 15.47
CA VAL A 212 6.30 -3.04 15.92
C VAL A 212 6.18 -1.72 16.70
N VAL A 213 5.22 -0.88 16.33
CA VAL A 213 4.97 0.44 16.95
C VAL A 213 3.99 0.35 18.12
N MET A 214 2.92 -0.45 17.97
CA MET A 214 1.77 -0.41 18.90
C MET A 214 1.75 -1.48 19.97
N SER A 215 2.35 -2.65 19.72
CA SER A 215 2.27 -3.77 20.65
C SER A 215 3.11 -3.52 21.91
N ALA A 216 2.70 -4.11 23.03
CA ALA A 216 3.51 -4.12 24.24
C ALA A 216 4.87 -4.79 23.97
N GLY A 217 5.96 -4.12 24.34
CA GLY A 217 7.32 -4.56 24.04
C GLY A 217 7.75 -4.38 22.58
N GLY A 218 6.94 -3.70 21.76
CA GLY A 218 7.30 -3.34 20.38
C GLY A 218 8.57 -2.50 20.33
N THR A 219 9.48 -2.86 19.43
CA THR A 219 10.79 -2.19 19.34
C THR A 219 10.72 -0.76 18.77
N GLY A 220 9.59 -0.37 18.16
CA GLY A 220 9.34 0.96 17.60
C GLY A 220 8.41 1.85 18.44
N HIS A 221 8.23 1.56 19.73
CA HIS A 221 7.30 2.29 20.59
C HIS A 221 7.57 3.81 20.69
N THR A 222 8.79 4.26 20.41
CA THR A 222 9.18 5.69 20.46
C THR A 222 8.54 6.54 19.38
N VAL A 223 7.89 5.94 18.37
CA VAL A 223 7.18 6.66 17.29
C VAL A 223 5.67 6.51 17.36
N ARG A 224 5.14 6.00 18.47
CA ARG A 224 3.71 5.66 18.64
C ARG A 224 2.77 6.85 18.50
N ASP A 225 3.24 8.06 18.74
CA ASP A 225 2.49 9.30 18.62
C ASP A 225 2.46 9.86 17.19
N VAL A 226 3.21 9.28 16.26
CA VAL A 226 3.07 9.56 14.82
C VAL A 226 1.86 8.78 14.31
N PRO A 227 0.78 9.46 13.86
CA PRO A 227 -0.42 8.79 13.39
C PRO A 227 -0.11 7.84 12.25
N GLU A 228 -0.73 6.66 12.23
CA GLU A 228 -0.56 5.67 11.17
C GLU A 228 0.90 5.19 10.96
N ALA A 229 1.79 5.32 11.95
CA ALA A 229 3.16 4.85 11.80
C ALA A 229 3.28 3.33 11.75
N ARG A 230 4.00 2.84 10.72
CA ARG A 230 4.53 1.49 10.58
C ARG A 230 6.05 1.58 10.46
N GLY A 231 6.75 0.51 10.83
CA GLY A 231 8.17 0.43 10.54
C GLY A 231 8.87 -0.75 11.18
N LYS A 232 10.19 -0.75 11.09
CA LYS A 232 11.04 -1.77 11.66
C LYS A 232 12.38 -1.19 12.13
N THR A 233 12.80 -1.62 13.31
CA THR A 233 14.16 -1.43 13.84
C THR A 233 15.16 -2.39 13.18
N GLY A 234 16.36 -1.90 12.92
CA GLY A 234 17.53 -2.72 12.61
C GLY A 234 18.65 -2.43 13.61
N THR A 235 19.25 -3.49 14.15
CA THR A 235 20.42 -3.44 15.02
C THR A 235 21.31 -4.62 14.63
N THR A 236 22.61 -4.37 14.50
CA THR A 236 23.63 -5.42 14.29
C THR A 236 24.16 -5.95 15.62
N ASN A 237 24.61 -7.21 15.66
CA ASN A 237 25.13 -7.82 16.89
C ASN A 237 26.40 -7.14 17.43
N ASP A 238 27.19 -6.48 16.58
CA ASP A 238 28.43 -5.79 16.97
C ASP A 238 28.21 -4.30 17.29
N ASP A 239 26.95 -3.86 17.40
CA ASP A 239 26.56 -2.46 17.63
C ASP A 239 27.22 -1.45 16.65
N ARG A 240 27.48 -1.85 15.41
CA ARG A 240 28.13 -1.01 14.38
C ARG A 240 27.13 -0.23 13.52
N ASP A 241 25.97 -0.83 13.28
CA ASP A 241 24.90 -0.22 12.50
C ASP A 241 23.57 -0.25 13.25
N ALA A 242 22.90 0.90 13.25
CA ALA A 242 21.54 1.04 13.75
C ALA A 242 20.65 1.67 12.69
N TRP A 243 19.42 1.18 12.62
CA TRP A 243 18.45 1.53 11.59
C TRP A 243 17.07 1.74 12.16
N TRP A 244 16.35 2.67 11.57
CA TRP A 244 14.90 2.68 11.57
C TRP A 244 14.42 2.94 10.15
N ILE A 245 13.57 2.05 9.64
CA ILE A 245 12.85 2.29 8.39
C ILE A 245 11.37 2.27 8.71
N GLY A 246 10.69 3.38 8.44
CA GLY A 246 9.28 3.55 8.76
C GLY A 246 8.56 4.34 7.69
N TYR A 247 7.23 4.20 7.68
CA TYR A 247 6.39 4.84 6.68
C TYR A 247 5.00 5.17 7.22
N ILE A 248 4.35 6.11 6.53
CA ILE A 248 2.90 6.31 6.55
C ILE A 248 2.36 5.83 5.19
N PRO A 249 1.40 4.87 5.16
CA PRO A 249 0.90 4.28 3.93
C PRO A 249 0.48 5.34 2.91
N LYS A 250 0.87 5.15 1.64
CA LYS A 250 0.56 6.04 0.50
C LYS A 250 0.97 7.51 0.67
N LYS A 251 1.76 7.85 1.70
CA LYS A 251 2.23 9.22 1.95
C LYS A 251 3.74 9.33 1.80
N LEU A 252 4.50 8.70 2.70
CA LEU A 252 5.94 8.89 2.76
C LEU A 252 6.61 7.71 3.49
N VAL A 253 7.71 7.21 2.95
CA VAL A 253 8.64 6.31 3.64
C VAL A 253 9.93 7.08 3.94
N ALA A 254 10.56 6.77 5.07
CA ALA A 254 11.91 7.25 5.34
C ALA A 254 12.76 6.19 6.05
N ALA A 255 14.03 6.12 5.65
CA ALA A 255 15.05 5.31 6.30
C ALA A 255 16.06 6.20 6.98
N VAL A 256 16.43 5.82 8.20
CA VAL A 256 17.48 6.45 9.00
C VAL A 256 18.49 5.37 9.36
N TRP A 257 19.75 5.65 9.06
CA TRP A 257 20.90 4.85 9.46
C TRP A 257 21.87 5.70 10.28
N VAL A 258 22.51 5.09 11.27
CA VAL A 258 23.61 5.70 12.03
C VAL A 258 24.71 4.68 12.26
N GLY A 259 25.97 5.14 12.25
CA GLY A 259 27.15 4.28 12.39
C GLY A 259 28.46 5.04 12.25
N ASN A 260 29.56 4.30 12.08
CA ASN A 260 30.90 4.85 11.90
C ASN A 260 31.55 4.30 10.61
N ASP A 261 32.23 5.13 9.83
CA ASP A 261 32.90 4.72 8.58
C ASP A 261 34.01 3.71 8.75
N ASN A 262 34.75 3.81 9.86
CA ASN A 262 35.78 2.85 10.23
C ASN A 262 35.22 1.53 10.82
N ASN A 263 33.88 1.36 10.83
CA ASN A 263 33.20 0.22 11.45
C ASN A 263 33.48 0.04 12.95
N SER A 264 33.93 1.09 13.65
CA SER A 264 34.07 1.02 15.10
C SER A 264 32.69 0.83 15.75
N PRO A 265 32.57 -0.03 16.78
CA PRO A 265 31.33 -0.21 17.52
C PRO A 265 30.82 1.12 18.10
N MET A 266 29.50 1.24 18.18
CA MET A 266 28.80 2.31 18.89
C MET A 266 28.47 1.85 20.32
N SER A 267 27.96 2.76 21.15
CA SER A 267 27.46 2.46 22.50
C SER A 267 26.05 3.02 22.69
N HIS A 268 25.14 2.19 23.19
CA HIS A 268 23.75 2.57 23.47
C HIS A 268 23.02 3.24 22.28
N ALA A 269 23.43 2.92 21.06
CA ALA A 269 22.90 3.47 19.81
C ALA A 269 22.13 2.38 19.06
N TRP A 270 20.83 2.28 19.31
CA TRP A 270 19.97 1.29 18.68
C TRP A 270 18.98 1.96 17.73
N GLY A 271 18.41 1.17 16.82
CA GLY A 271 17.40 1.65 15.89
C GLY A 271 16.24 2.39 16.58
N GLY A 272 15.73 1.84 17.68
CA GLY A 272 14.62 2.44 18.44
C GLY A 272 14.98 3.66 19.29
N THR A 273 16.26 3.84 19.65
CA THR A 273 16.70 4.91 20.58
C THR A 273 17.36 6.10 19.89
N VAL A 274 17.89 5.92 18.68
CA VAL A 274 18.53 7.00 17.90
C VAL A 274 17.80 7.23 16.58
N CYS A 275 17.62 6.19 15.77
CA CYS A 275 17.09 6.34 14.42
C CYS A 275 15.59 6.66 14.40
N ALA A 276 14.81 5.97 15.23
CA ALA A 276 13.35 6.15 15.28
C ALA A 276 12.94 7.55 15.78
N PRO A 277 13.58 8.16 16.80
CA PRO A 277 13.34 9.56 17.15
C PRO A 277 13.65 10.57 16.02
N ILE A 278 14.76 10.38 15.28
CA ILE A 278 15.09 11.23 14.11
C ILE A 278 13.98 11.14 13.07
N TRP A 279 13.55 9.91 12.75
CA TRP A 279 12.44 9.67 11.84
C TRP A 279 11.15 10.35 12.32
N ARG A 280 10.79 10.18 13.60
CA ARG A 280 9.59 10.78 14.21
C ARG A 280 9.59 12.30 14.07
N GLU A 281 10.69 12.97 14.43
CA GLU A 281 10.77 14.43 14.35
C GLU A 281 10.55 14.95 12.92
N PHE A 282 11.09 14.24 11.93
CA PHE A 282 10.87 14.56 10.53
C PHE A 282 9.41 14.34 10.13
N MET A 283 8.85 13.16 10.42
CA MET A 283 7.51 12.77 9.97
C MET A 283 6.40 13.64 10.56
N LEU A 284 6.52 14.04 11.83
CA LEU A 284 5.57 14.96 12.48
C LEU A 284 5.47 16.33 11.76
N LYS A 285 6.52 16.74 11.06
CA LYS A 285 6.55 17.98 10.27
C LYS A 285 6.19 17.72 8.79
N ALA A 286 6.74 16.66 8.22
CA ALA A 286 6.63 16.36 6.80
C ALA A 286 5.22 15.92 6.39
N ILE A 287 4.51 15.13 7.21
CA ILE A 287 3.19 14.61 6.85
C ILE A 287 2.14 15.72 6.68
N PRO A 288 2.00 16.69 7.61
CA PRO A 288 1.09 17.83 7.40
C PRO A 288 1.40 18.65 6.13
N ILE A 289 2.68 18.78 5.78
CA ILE A 289 3.10 19.49 4.55
C ILE A 289 2.69 18.67 3.32
N ASN A 290 2.97 17.36 3.33
CA ASN A 290 2.63 16.46 2.24
C ASN A 290 1.12 16.41 1.98
N ASP A 291 0.30 16.39 3.03
CA ASP A 291 -1.15 16.39 2.90
C ASP A 291 -1.66 17.68 2.22
N LYS A 292 -1.15 18.84 2.63
CA LYS A 292 -1.48 20.13 1.98
C LYS A 292 -1.08 20.18 0.51
N ILE A 293 0.08 19.62 0.14
CA ILE A 293 0.52 19.56 -1.26
C ILE A 293 -0.42 18.67 -2.09
N LYS A 294 -0.86 17.53 -1.55
CA LYS A 294 -1.79 16.64 -2.25
C LYS A 294 -3.16 17.31 -2.44
N GLU A 295 -3.65 18.04 -1.43
CA GLU A 295 -4.88 18.82 -1.53
C GLU A 295 -4.78 19.95 -2.57
N SER A 296 -3.64 20.66 -2.64
CA SER A 296 -3.46 21.74 -3.61
C SER A 296 -3.44 21.21 -5.04
N VAL A 297 -2.70 20.13 -5.31
CA VAL A 297 -2.66 19.49 -6.65
C VAL A 297 -4.04 18.98 -7.08
N GLN A 298 -4.81 18.42 -6.15
CA GLN A 298 -6.20 18.00 -6.45
C GLN A 298 -7.13 19.18 -6.73
N SER A 299 -6.92 20.33 -6.09
CA SER A 299 -7.72 21.55 -6.34
C SER A 299 -7.35 22.26 -7.64
N GLU A 300 -6.08 22.23 -8.06
CA GLU A 300 -5.60 22.78 -9.33
C GLU A 300 -6.03 21.95 -10.55
N ASN A 301 -6.09 20.62 -10.42
CA ASN A 301 -6.56 19.71 -11.49
C ASN A 301 -8.09 19.69 -11.65
N LYS A 302 -8.83 20.53 -10.92
CA LYS A 302 -10.28 20.70 -11.10
C LYS A 302 -10.49 21.72 -12.23
N PRO A 303 -11.30 21.43 -13.29
CA PRO A 303 -11.46 22.33 -14.42
C PRO A 303 -11.91 23.72 -13.96
N LYS A 304 -11.17 24.77 -14.34
CA LYS A 304 -11.64 26.16 -14.22
C LYS A 304 -12.91 26.30 -15.07
N LYS A 305 -14.04 26.65 -14.45
CA LYS A 305 -15.20 27.14 -15.21
C LYS A 305 -14.76 28.41 -15.93
N GLU A 306 -14.71 28.37 -17.26
CA GLU A 306 -14.50 29.57 -18.07
C GLU A 306 -15.70 30.52 -17.87
N ASP A 307 -15.43 31.73 -17.36
CA ASP A 307 -16.37 32.83 -17.40
C ASP A 307 -16.47 33.34 -18.84
N LYS A 308 -17.54 32.94 -19.55
CA LYS A 308 -17.87 33.57 -20.84
C LYS A 308 -18.49 34.96 -20.61
N PRO A 309 -18.12 35.98 -21.41
CA PRO A 309 -18.80 37.28 -21.39
C PRO A 309 -20.27 37.09 -21.80
N LYS A 310 -21.19 37.65 -21.02
CA LYS A 310 -22.61 37.65 -21.35
C LYS A 310 -22.87 38.62 -22.51
N THR A 311 -23.17 38.10 -23.68
CA THR A 311 -23.90 38.83 -24.72
C THR A 311 -25.38 38.48 -24.65
N ASP A 312 -26.21 39.51 -24.55
CA ASP A 312 -27.66 39.44 -24.64
C ASP A 312 -28.06 39.11 -26.08
N GLN A 313 -28.35 37.82 -26.35
CA GLN A 313 -29.32 37.34 -27.35
C GLN A 313 -29.14 35.83 -27.50
N ASP A 314 -30.01 35.07 -26.84
CA ASP A 314 -30.84 34.04 -27.49
C ASP A 314 -31.62 33.27 -26.43
N LYS A 315 -32.85 33.74 -26.22
CA LYS A 315 -33.92 33.03 -25.52
C LYS A 315 -34.53 32.02 -26.49
N ASN A 316 -34.06 30.78 -26.42
CA ASN A 316 -34.83 29.52 -26.60
C ASN A 316 -33.92 28.40 -27.13
N ALA A 317 -33.19 27.79 -26.22
CA ALA A 317 -32.85 26.38 -26.31
C ALA A 317 -32.93 25.81 -24.89
N SER A 318 -33.95 24.99 -24.63
CA SER A 318 -34.09 24.26 -23.37
C SER A 318 -33.00 23.19 -23.27
N VAL A 319 -31.87 23.56 -22.65
CA VAL A 319 -30.83 22.61 -22.26
C VAL A 319 -31.33 21.89 -21.00
N ASP A 320 -31.52 20.57 -21.09
CA ASP A 320 -31.91 19.71 -19.98
C ASP A 320 -30.87 19.78 -18.84
N GLN A 321 -31.23 20.44 -17.75
CA GLN A 321 -30.30 20.78 -16.66
C GLN A 321 -30.04 19.63 -15.66
N ASN A 322 -30.60 18.43 -15.89
CA ASN A 322 -30.55 17.33 -14.91
C ASN A 322 -29.50 16.23 -15.15
N LYS A 323 -28.66 16.32 -16.19
CA LYS A 323 -27.64 15.30 -16.49
C LYS A 323 -26.29 15.61 -15.78
N PRO A 324 -25.74 14.72 -14.95
CA PRO A 324 -24.33 14.79 -14.55
C PRO A 324 -23.42 14.29 -15.68
N GLU A 325 -22.22 14.85 -15.82
CA GLU A 325 -21.18 14.33 -16.70
C GLU A 325 -20.71 12.95 -16.19
N ASN A 326 -20.83 11.94 -17.04
CA ASN A 326 -20.31 10.60 -16.78
C ASN A 326 -18.81 10.54 -17.09
N GLY A 327 -18.07 9.69 -16.37
CA GLY A 327 -16.67 9.43 -16.65
C GLY A 327 -16.48 8.77 -18.03
N ALA A 328 -15.31 8.95 -18.63
CA ALA A 328 -14.98 8.45 -19.96
C ALA A 328 -15.17 6.92 -20.06
N ASP A 329 -15.72 6.47 -21.20
CA ASP A 329 -15.84 5.06 -21.55
C ASP A 329 -14.44 4.48 -21.80
N VAL A 330 -14.16 3.28 -21.28
CA VAL A 330 -12.86 2.60 -21.42
C VAL A 330 -13.11 1.17 -21.88
N THR A 331 -12.53 0.79 -23.02
CA THR A 331 -12.51 -0.60 -23.49
C THR A 331 -11.33 -1.32 -22.84
N THR A 332 -11.60 -2.42 -22.12
CA THR A 332 -10.54 -3.24 -21.49
C THR A 332 -9.92 -4.22 -22.47
N ALA A 333 -8.74 -4.74 -22.14
CA ALA A 333 -7.94 -5.61 -23.02
C ALA A 333 -8.62 -6.96 -23.38
N ASP A 334 -9.71 -7.32 -22.71
CA ASP A 334 -10.55 -8.48 -22.99
C ASP A 334 -11.73 -8.17 -23.93
N GLY A 335 -11.81 -6.95 -24.48
CA GLY A 335 -12.85 -6.51 -25.40
C GLY A 335 -14.16 -6.11 -24.73
N THR A 336 -14.22 -6.04 -23.40
CA THR A 336 -15.41 -5.53 -22.71
C THR A 336 -15.39 -4.00 -22.63
N ASP A 337 -16.44 -3.36 -23.16
CA ASP A 337 -16.64 -1.92 -23.02
C ASP A 337 -17.13 -1.62 -21.60
N LEU A 338 -16.35 -0.88 -20.81
CA LEU A 338 -16.76 -0.43 -19.48
C LEU A 338 -17.18 1.04 -19.51
N VAL A 339 -18.32 1.33 -18.87
CA VAL A 339 -18.87 2.67 -18.73
C VAL A 339 -18.95 3.04 -17.25
N SER A 340 -18.52 4.25 -16.90
CA SER A 340 -18.60 4.74 -15.51
C SER A 340 -19.86 5.56 -15.32
N ARG A 341 -20.63 5.31 -14.26
CA ARG A 341 -21.82 6.09 -13.89
C ARG A 341 -21.76 6.53 -12.43
N ARG A 342 -22.32 7.70 -12.15
CA ARG A 342 -22.53 8.16 -10.77
C ARG A 342 -23.81 7.57 -10.24
N ILE A 343 -23.73 6.87 -9.12
CA ILE A 343 -24.82 6.13 -8.50
C ILE A 343 -25.14 6.77 -7.16
N CYS A 344 -26.41 7.08 -6.92
CA CYS A 344 -26.86 7.59 -5.63
C CYS A 344 -26.78 6.48 -4.58
N ASP A 345 -26.12 6.75 -3.45
CA ASP A 345 -25.91 5.72 -2.42
C ASP A 345 -27.21 5.18 -1.84
N GLU A 346 -28.29 5.97 -1.88
CA GLU A 346 -29.57 5.59 -1.30
C GLU A 346 -30.50 4.91 -2.32
N SER A 347 -30.64 5.46 -3.53
CA SER A 347 -31.55 4.89 -4.55
C SER A 347 -30.89 3.80 -5.40
N GLN A 348 -29.57 3.75 -5.45
CA GLN A 348 -28.80 2.90 -6.37
C GLN A 348 -29.12 3.13 -7.86
N LEU A 349 -29.76 4.26 -8.17
CA LEU A 349 -30.04 4.75 -9.52
C LEU A 349 -29.03 5.83 -9.90
N LEU A 350 -29.06 6.28 -11.16
CA LEU A 350 -28.19 7.36 -11.61
C LEU A 350 -28.37 8.58 -10.70
N ALA A 351 -27.27 9.03 -10.09
CA ALA A 351 -27.31 10.13 -9.15
C ALA A 351 -27.77 11.41 -9.84
N THR A 352 -28.78 12.08 -9.27
CA THR A 352 -29.14 13.44 -9.66
C THR A 352 -28.26 14.45 -8.92
N LYS A 353 -28.24 15.70 -9.39
CA LYS A 353 -27.51 16.80 -8.71
C LYS A 353 -27.97 17.06 -7.27
N ARG A 354 -29.14 16.54 -6.88
CA ARG A 354 -29.74 16.72 -5.56
C ARG A 354 -29.43 15.56 -4.60
N CYS A 355 -28.76 14.50 -5.06
CA CYS A 355 -28.36 13.39 -4.19
C CYS A 355 -27.32 13.87 -3.16
N PRO A 356 -27.58 13.72 -1.84
CA PRO A 356 -26.68 14.19 -0.80
C PRO A 356 -25.36 13.41 -0.77
N SER A 357 -25.39 12.16 -1.21
CA SER A 357 -24.21 11.31 -1.40
C SER A 357 -24.37 10.41 -2.63
N TRP A 358 -23.23 10.08 -3.24
CA TRP A 358 -23.13 9.24 -4.43
C TRP A 358 -21.69 8.70 -4.55
N HIS A 359 -21.54 7.58 -5.22
CA HIS A 359 -20.25 7.01 -5.62
C HIS A 359 -20.22 6.79 -7.14
N THR A 360 -19.03 6.58 -7.69
CA THR A 360 -18.86 6.20 -9.10
C THR A 360 -18.68 4.70 -9.19
N GLU A 361 -19.48 4.06 -10.03
CA GLU A 361 -19.43 2.62 -10.29
C GLU A 361 -19.16 2.36 -11.78
N LYS A 362 -18.45 1.27 -12.07
CA LYS A 362 -18.16 0.83 -13.44
C LYS A 362 -19.11 -0.29 -13.82
N PHE A 363 -19.73 -0.14 -14.99
CA PHE A 363 -20.66 -1.12 -15.56
C PHE A 363 -20.10 -1.62 -16.88
N VAL A 364 -20.46 -2.85 -17.26
CA VAL A 364 -20.34 -3.24 -18.66
C VAL A 364 -21.35 -2.42 -19.46
N LYS A 365 -20.93 -1.87 -20.59
CA LYS A 365 -21.77 -1.03 -21.46
C LYS A 365 -23.09 -1.74 -21.79
N GLY A 366 -24.21 -1.10 -21.49
CA GLY A 366 -25.56 -1.63 -21.65
C GLY A 366 -26.16 -2.25 -20.38
N THR A 367 -25.36 -2.45 -19.33
CA THR A 367 -25.83 -2.98 -18.02
C THR A 367 -26.04 -1.90 -16.98
N GLU A 368 -25.62 -0.65 -17.26
CA GLU A 368 -25.75 0.44 -16.32
C GLU A 368 -27.22 0.80 -16.03
N PRO A 369 -27.52 1.37 -14.86
CA PRO A 369 -28.83 1.95 -14.59
C PRO A 369 -29.15 3.05 -15.61
N THR A 370 -30.37 3.02 -16.16
CA THR A 370 -30.87 4.03 -17.11
C THR A 370 -31.78 5.05 -16.45
N GLU A 371 -32.27 4.77 -15.25
CA GLU A 371 -33.16 5.63 -14.49
C GLU A 371 -32.38 6.48 -13.47
N TYR A 372 -32.87 7.69 -13.24
CA TYR A 372 -32.31 8.62 -12.27
C TYR A 372 -32.95 8.46 -10.89
N CYS A 373 -32.18 8.78 -9.85
CA CYS A 373 -32.61 8.78 -8.46
C CYS A 373 -33.94 9.52 -8.27
N ASN A 374 -34.96 8.77 -7.89
CA ASN A 374 -36.31 9.23 -7.60
C ASN A 374 -36.50 9.71 -6.15
N ILE A 375 -35.53 9.44 -5.26
CA ILE A 375 -35.57 9.84 -3.85
C ILE A 375 -35.24 11.34 -3.70
N HIS A 376 -34.20 11.81 -4.39
CA HIS A 376 -33.67 13.16 -4.21
C HIS A 376 -34.03 14.13 -5.36
N GLY A 377 -34.76 13.66 -6.38
CA GLY A 377 -35.24 14.47 -7.51
C GLY A 377 -36.76 14.52 -7.56
N GLY A 378 -37.37 15.49 -6.87
CA GLY A 378 -38.82 15.63 -6.65
C GLY A 378 -39.74 15.48 -7.88
N ALA A 379 -40.91 14.92 -7.61
CA ALA A 379 -41.95 14.48 -8.54
C ALA A 379 -42.50 15.54 -9.50
N ARG A 380 -42.83 15.08 -10.73
CA ARG A 380 -44.03 15.51 -11.44
C ARG A 380 -44.85 14.28 -11.80
N SER A 381 -45.92 14.06 -11.03
CA SER A 381 -47.13 13.41 -11.49
C SER A 381 -47.85 14.36 -12.45
N THR A 382 -48.12 13.91 -13.68
CA THR A 382 -49.23 14.43 -14.50
C THR A 382 -49.94 13.26 -15.17
N THR A 383 -51.18 13.07 -14.74
CA THR A 383 -52.26 12.31 -15.36
C THR A 383 -52.62 12.87 -16.75
N ASN A 384 -52.85 12.01 -17.75
CA ASN A 384 -54.10 11.89 -18.54
C ASN A 384 -53.93 11.16 -19.89
N ASN A 385 -54.96 10.38 -20.21
CA ASN A 385 -55.31 9.75 -21.50
C ASN A 385 -55.26 10.74 -22.68
N ASP A 386 -54.89 10.34 -23.91
CA ASP A 386 -55.76 9.70 -24.92
C ASP A 386 -55.12 9.67 -26.34
N THR A 387 -55.51 8.64 -27.10
CA THR A 387 -55.62 8.51 -28.59
C THR A 387 -54.46 8.86 -29.57
N GLY A 388 -53.94 7.82 -30.23
CA GLY A 388 -54.01 7.62 -31.69
C GLY A 388 -53.16 8.44 -32.68
N GLY A 389 -52.45 7.75 -33.59
CA GLY A 389 -52.07 8.25 -34.92
C GLY A 389 -50.57 8.16 -35.25
N GLY A 390 -50.19 7.25 -36.16
CA GLY A 390 -48.80 6.87 -36.42
C GLY A 390 -47.98 7.74 -37.39
N SER A 391 -46.67 7.45 -37.46
CA SER A 391 -45.89 7.28 -38.70
C SER A 391 -44.45 6.88 -38.34
N GLU A 392 -43.92 5.95 -39.11
CA GLU A 392 -42.69 5.19 -38.95
C GLU A 392 -41.40 6.02 -38.96
N THR A 393 -40.42 5.63 -38.15
CA THR A 393 -39.04 5.36 -38.62
C THR A 393 -38.44 4.22 -37.80
N ALA A 394 -37.99 3.16 -38.49
CA ALA A 394 -37.51 1.92 -37.90
C ALA A 394 -36.20 2.11 -37.12
N LYS A 395 -36.17 1.62 -35.88
CA LYS A 395 -34.97 1.32 -35.08
C LYS A 395 -34.96 -0.18 -34.77
N PRO A 396 -33.79 -0.84 -34.74
CA PRO A 396 -33.70 -2.30 -34.68
C PRO A 396 -34.26 -2.83 -33.36
N ALA A 397 -34.91 -4.00 -33.44
CA ALA A 397 -35.65 -4.64 -32.35
C ALA A 397 -34.78 -4.83 -31.09
N ALA A 398 -35.12 -4.12 -30.02
CA ALA A 398 -34.68 -4.46 -28.68
C ALA A 398 -35.49 -5.67 -28.22
N THR A 399 -34.83 -6.82 -28.06
CA THR A 399 -35.39 -7.92 -27.27
C THR A 399 -35.62 -7.39 -25.86
N ASN A 400 -36.89 -7.26 -25.47
CA ASN A 400 -37.31 -6.88 -24.12
C ASN A 400 -36.96 -8.01 -23.14
N VAL A 401 -35.69 -8.14 -22.80
CA VAL A 401 -35.23 -8.99 -21.71
C VAL A 401 -35.62 -8.26 -20.42
N GLN A 402 -36.61 -8.80 -19.71
CA GLN A 402 -36.99 -8.28 -18.39
C GLN A 402 -35.95 -8.73 -17.37
N TYR A 403 -35.52 -7.81 -16.50
CA TYR A 403 -34.52 -8.08 -15.48
C TYR A 403 -35.14 -7.99 -14.09
N VAL A 404 -34.67 -8.82 -13.17
CA VAL A 404 -35.06 -8.76 -11.76
C VAL A 404 -33.80 -8.71 -10.89
N THR A 405 -33.89 -7.96 -9.79
CA THR A 405 -32.84 -7.89 -8.80
C THR A 405 -33.09 -8.96 -7.75
N VAL A 406 -32.16 -9.91 -7.63
CA VAL A 406 -32.20 -11.00 -6.65
C VAL A 406 -31.01 -10.92 -5.72
N THR A 407 -31.19 -11.35 -4.48
CA THR A 407 -30.10 -11.44 -3.51
C THR A 407 -29.46 -12.82 -3.64
N VAL A 408 -28.20 -12.88 -4.06
CA VAL A 408 -27.46 -14.12 -4.29
C VAL A 408 -26.26 -14.23 -3.36
N CYS A 409 -25.83 -15.44 -3.05
CA CYS A 409 -24.61 -15.69 -2.29
C CYS A 409 -23.40 -15.20 -3.11
N SER A 410 -22.56 -14.36 -2.51
CA SER A 410 -21.39 -13.76 -3.17
C SER A 410 -20.31 -14.77 -3.56
N GLU A 411 -20.37 -16.00 -3.04
CA GLU A 411 -19.41 -17.05 -3.32
C GLU A 411 -19.92 -18.10 -4.31
N THR A 412 -21.23 -18.38 -4.35
CA THR A 412 -21.81 -19.45 -5.17
C THR A 412 -22.69 -18.95 -6.31
N GLY A 413 -23.17 -17.71 -6.23
CA GLY A 413 -24.10 -17.13 -7.22
C GLY A 413 -25.54 -17.66 -7.14
N LEU A 414 -25.85 -18.59 -6.22
CA LEU A 414 -27.20 -19.11 -5.94
C LEU A 414 -27.99 -18.13 -5.07
N LEU A 415 -29.33 -18.26 -4.98
CA LEU A 415 -30.14 -17.40 -4.10
C LEU A 415 -29.61 -17.46 -2.67
N ALA A 416 -29.38 -16.31 -2.05
CA ALA A 416 -28.79 -16.25 -0.73
C ALA A 416 -29.77 -16.81 0.31
N SER A 417 -29.31 -17.74 1.14
CA SER A 417 -29.98 -18.08 2.39
C SER A 417 -29.64 -17.06 3.48
N LYS A 418 -30.31 -17.17 4.64
CA LYS A 418 -30.20 -16.20 5.75
C LYS A 418 -28.75 -15.97 6.22
N ASN A 419 -27.90 -17.00 6.14
CA ASN A 419 -26.52 -16.96 6.64
C ASN A 419 -25.47 -16.72 5.55
N CYS A 420 -25.90 -16.51 4.29
CA CYS A 420 -24.97 -16.27 3.20
C CYS A 420 -24.35 -14.86 3.26
N PRO A 421 -23.04 -14.71 3.00
CA PRO A 421 -22.52 -13.45 2.50
C PRO A 421 -23.22 -13.18 1.17
N SER A 422 -24.01 -12.12 1.10
CA SER A 422 -24.95 -11.91 0.00
C SER A 422 -24.71 -10.60 -0.73
N VAL A 423 -24.95 -10.62 -2.04
CA VAL A 423 -24.85 -9.48 -2.95
C VAL A 423 -26.12 -9.44 -3.79
N ARG A 424 -26.65 -8.25 -4.04
CA ARG A 424 -27.80 -8.08 -4.94
C ARG A 424 -27.29 -8.06 -6.38
N LYS A 425 -27.82 -8.96 -7.21
CA LYS A 425 -27.45 -9.09 -8.62
C LYS A 425 -28.69 -8.88 -9.48
N ARG A 426 -28.56 -8.04 -10.50
CA ARG A 426 -29.58 -7.86 -11.53
C ARG A 426 -29.32 -8.89 -12.63
N VAL A 427 -30.28 -9.78 -12.87
CA VAL A 427 -30.17 -10.85 -13.87
C VAL A 427 -31.40 -10.86 -14.76
N PRO A 428 -31.30 -11.33 -16.01
CA PRO A 428 -32.47 -11.65 -16.84
C PRO A 428 -33.44 -12.54 -16.08
N ILE A 429 -34.75 -12.33 -16.24
CA ILE A 429 -35.78 -13.05 -15.49
C ILE A 429 -35.73 -14.57 -15.73
N ASP A 430 -35.24 -14.99 -16.89
CA ASP A 430 -34.99 -16.37 -17.30
C ASP A 430 -33.65 -16.95 -16.80
N GLU A 431 -32.74 -16.10 -16.30
CA GLU A 431 -31.46 -16.49 -15.73
C GLU A 431 -31.43 -16.41 -14.18
N VAL A 432 -32.58 -16.18 -13.55
CA VAL A 432 -32.68 -16.17 -12.08
C VAL A 432 -32.33 -17.56 -11.54
N PRO A 433 -31.33 -17.68 -10.64
CA PRO A 433 -31.01 -18.94 -10.00
C PRO A 433 -32.25 -19.47 -9.25
N THR A 434 -32.65 -20.71 -9.51
CA THR A 434 -33.81 -21.33 -8.85
C THR A 434 -33.46 -22.04 -7.54
N GLN A 435 -32.17 -22.24 -7.28
CA GLN A 435 -31.67 -22.92 -6.08
C GLN A 435 -31.18 -21.92 -5.04
N VAL A 436 -31.41 -22.24 -3.76
CA VAL A 436 -30.94 -21.49 -2.60
C VAL A 436 -29.60 -22.06 -2.13
N CYS A 437 -28.63 -21.19 -1.84
CA CYS A 437 -27.31 -21.57 -1.36
C CYS A 437 -27.39 -22.25 0.01
N THR A 438 -26.92 -23.49 0.12
CA THR A 438 -26.85 -24.25 1.39
C THR A 438 -25.47 -24.22 2.04
N LYS A 439 -24.45 -23.69 1.34
CA LYS A 439 -23.03 -23.70 1.75
C LYS A 439 -22.80 -23.06 3.13
N HIS A 440 -23.61 -22.08 3.49
CA HIS A 440 -23.45 -21.29 4.71
C HIS A 440 -24.47 -21.61 5.81
N ASP A 441 -25.36 -22.60 5.59
CA ASP A 441 -26.40 -22.98 6.55
C ASP A 441 -25.99 -24.15 7.46
N HIS A 442 -24.76 -24.64 7.38
CA HIS A 442 -24.24 -25.68 8.27
C HIS A 442 -23.72 -25.12 9.60
N LEU A 443 -24.54 -24.39 10.35
CA LEU A 443 -24.33 -24.14 11.78
C LEU A 443 -25.69 -23.92 12.47
N ARG A 444 -26.38 -25.02 12.79
CA ARG A 444 -27.23 -25.24 13.99
C ARG A 444 -27.82 -26.66 13.96
N GLU A 445 -27.23 -27.55 14.75
CA GLU A 445 -27.95 -28.14 15.88
C GLU A 445 -27.35 -27.56 17.16
#